data_AF-A0A1S9PHA0-F1
#
_entry.id   AF-A0A1S9PHA0-F1
#
_cell.length_a   1.000
_cell.length_b   1.000
_cell.length_c   1.000
_cell.angle_alpha   90.00
_cell.angle_beta   90.00
_cell.angle_gamma   90.00
#
_symmetry.space_group_name_H-M   'P 1'
#
loop_
_entity.id
_entity.type
_entity.pdbx_description
1 polymer ?
#
loop_
_entity_poly.entity_id
_entity_poly.type
_entity_poly.pdbx_seq_one_letter_code
_entity_poly.pdbx_strand_id
1 'polypeptide(L)'
;MAATNKHGRQGNGLIRRVTELHQLGYGFDFSLNINKQILCVQNGLAFIQEALSIKLIDQVYDSSSRQFKYIHTVETDTGQKGILLLNHILFGQIIN
;
A
#
# COMPACT_ATOMS: atom_id res chain seq x y z
N MET A 1 -7.13 37.66 -23.70
CA MET A 1 -6.37 37.57 -22.43
C MET A 1 -7.39 37.31 -21.33
N ALA A 2 -7.34 36.29 -20.47
CA ALA A 2 -6.30 35.32 -20.15
C ALA A 2 -6.94 33.92 -19.99
N ALA A 3 -6.25 32.89 -20.47
CA ALA A 3 -6.61 31.50 -20.21
C ALA A 3 -6.26 31.15 -18.77
N THR A 4 -7.26 30.83 -17.96
CA THR A 4 -7.03 30.31 -16.60
C THR A 4 -6.51 28.89 -16.74
N ASN A 5 -5.19 28.75 -16.58
CA ASN A 5 -4.48 27.48 -16.73
C ASN A 5 -4.79 26.59 -15.52
N LYS A 6 -5.88 25.82 -15.59
CA LYS A 6 -6.22 24.81 -14.58
C LYS A 6 -5.40 23.56 -14.83
N HIS A 7 -4.14 23.55 -14.40
CA HIS A 7 -3.35 22.32 -14.26
C HIS A 7 -3.96 21.48 -13.12
N GLY A 8 -5.08 20.82 -13.39
CA GLY A 8 -5.83 20.04 -12.41
C GLY A 8 -5.12 18.76 -12.01
N ARG A 9 -4.69 18.67 -10.74
CA ARG A 9 -4.79 17.49 -9.83
C ARG A 9 -4.71 16.07 -10.44
N GLN A 10 -3.72 15.75 -11.28
CA GLN A 10 -3.55 14.37 -11.80
C GLN A 10 -2.73 13.42 -10.90
N GLY A 11 -2.38 13.83 -9.67
CA GLY A 11 -1.56 13.04 -8.74
C GLY A 11 -2.26 12.49 -7.49
N ASN A 12 -3.59 12.62 -7.35
CA ASN A 12 -4.24 12.41 -6.04
C ASN A 12 -4.93 11.04 -5.85
N GLY A 13 -4.98 10.17 -6.86
CA GLY A 13 -5.71 8.89 -6.72
C GLY A 13 -5.10 7.98 -5.64
N LEU A 14 -3.78 7.81 -5.69
CA LEU A 14 -3.05 6.96 -4.75
C LEU A 14 -3.05 7.56 -3.34
N ILE A 15 -2.72 8.84 -3.22
CA ILE A 15 -2.68 9.54 -1.92
C ILE A 15 -4.06 9.51 -1.26
N ARG A 16 -5.12 9.80 -2.01
CA ARG A 16 -6.50 9.73 -1.51
C ARG A 16 -6.80 8.32 -0.99
N ARG A 17 -6.47 7.29 -1.77
CA ARG A 17 -6.77 5.91 -1.40
C ARG A 17 -6.02 5.46 -0.15
N VAL A 18 -4.74 5.79 -0.02
CA VAL A 18 -3.94 5.52 1.18
C VAL A 18 -4.52 6.26 2.40
N THR A 19 -4.93 7.52 2.22
CA THR A 19 -5.56 8.32 3.28
C THR A 19 -6.87 7.71 3.77
N GLU A 20 -7.74 7.26 2.86
CA GLU A 20 -8.99 6.56 3.19
C GLU A 20 -8.72 5.30 4.02
N LEU A 21 -7.69 4.52 3.67
CA LEU A 21 -7.33 3.30 4.39
C LEU A 21 -6.80 3.58 5.80
N HIS A 22 -5.98 4.61 5.97
CA HIS A 22 -5.57 5.04 7.30
C HIS A 22 -6.77 5.47 8.16
N GLN A 23 -7.75 6.17 7.59
CA GLN A 23 -8.99 6.53 8.29
C GLN A 23 -9.84 5.30 8.69
N LEU A 24 -9.72 4.19 7.96
CA LEU A 24 -10.36 2.91 8.29
C LEU A 24 -9.58 2.07 9.32
N GLY A 25 -8.47 2.57 9.85
CA GLY A 25 -7.69 1.91 10.89
C GLY A 25 -6.50 1.09 10.40
N TYR A 26 -6.15 1.15 9.11
CA TYR A 26 -4.87 0.62 8.61
C TYR A 26 -3.75 1.62 8.89
N GLY A 27 -3.39 1.79 10.17
CA GLY A 27 -2.50 2.85 10.64
C GLY A 27 -0.99 2.63 10.41
N PHE A 28 -0.58 1.42 10.06
CA PHE A 28 0.82 1.09 9.80
C PHE A 28 1.17 1.16 8.32
N ASP A 29 2.45 1.40 8.03
CA ASP A 29 3.05 1.31 6.71
C ASP A 29 4.02 0.14 6.68
N PHE A 30 3.89 -0.67 5.64
CA PHE A 30 4.72 -1.84 5.43
C PHE A 30 5.51 -1.70 4.13
N SER A 31 6.71 -2.27 4.13
CA SER A 31 7.60 -2.32 2.97
C SER A 31 8.12 -3.75 2.75
N LEU A 32 8.34 -4.13 1.50
CA LEU A 32 8.97 -5.41 1.17
C LEU A 32 10.47 -5.19 1.02
N ASN A 33 11.28 -5.89 1.80
CA ASN A 33 12.74 -5.79 1.71
C ASN A 33 13.33 -6.78 0.69
N ILE A 34 14.64 -6.68 0.45
CA ILE A 34 15.37 -7.55 -0.50
C ILE A 34 15.33 -9.04 -0.14
N ASN A 35 15.12 -9.36 1.15
CA ASN A 35 15.03 -10.72 1.66
C ASN A 35 13.57 -11.25 1.63
N LYS A 36 12.67 -10.55 0.92
CA LYS A 36 11.23 -10.85 0.85
C LYS A 36 10.52 -10.84 2.21
N GLN A 37 11.08 -10.15 3.20
CA GLN A 37 10.42 -9.92 4.48
C GLN A 37 9.61 -8.62 4.40
N ILE A 38 8.49 -8.62 5.10
CA ILE A 38 7.61 -7.47 5.24
C ILE A 38 8.03 -6.70 6.48
N LEU A 39 8.54 -5.48 6.30
CA LEU A 39 9.00 -4.61 7.37
C LEU A 39 7.93 -3.57 7.70
N CYS A 40 7.53 -3.48 8.96
CA CYS A 40 6.73 -2.37 9.46
C CYS A 40 7.63 -1.14 9.68
N VAL A 41 7.32 -0.03 9.01
CA VAL A 41 8.15 1.18 9.00
C VAL A 41 8.15 1.85 10.38
N GLN A 42 7.03 1.84 11.08
CA GLN A 42 6.84 2.55 12.35
C GLN A 42 7.59 1.91 13.52
N ASN A 43 7.68 0.57 13.56
CA ASN A 43 8.25 -0.16 14.70
C ASN A 43 9.53 -0.96 14.33
N GLY A 44 9.90 -1.03 13.06
CA GLY A 44 11.09 -1.73 12.58
C GLY A 44 11.01 -3.26 12.66
N LEU A 45 9.85 -3.83 12.99
CA LEU A 45 9.67 -5.28 13.05
C LEU A 45 9.54 -5.85 11.63
N ALA A 46 10.30 -6.90 11.37
CA ALA A 46 10.23 -7.66 10.13
C ALA A 46 9.44 -8.94 10.34
N PHE A 47 8.57 -9.23 9.40
CA PHE A 47 7.70 -10.40 9.39
C PHE A 47 7.99 -11.24 8.16
N ILE A 48 7.94 -12.55 8.34
CA ILE A 48 7.84 -13.48 7.21
C ILE A 48 6.40 -13.40 6.66
N GLN A 49 6.25 -13.62 5.36
CA GLN A 49 4.95 -13.47 4.68
C GLN A 49 3.89 -14.41 5.26
N GLU A 50 4.31 -15.59 5.72
CA GLU A 50 3.46 -16.64 6.30
C GLU A 50 2.82 -16.22 7.64
N ALA A 51 3.42 -15.24 8.33
CA ALA A 51 2.90 -14.71 9.58
C ALA A 51 1.90 -13.56 9.37
N LEU A 52 1.55 -13.24 8.12
CA LEU A 52 0.75 -12.07 7.77
C LEU A 52 -0.47 -12.44 6.92
N SER A 53 -1.60 -11.84 7.23
CA SER A 53 -2.74 -11.79 6.31
C SER A 53 -2.53 -10.62 5.33
N ILE A 54 -2.18 -10.94 4.09
CA ILE A 54 -1.98 -9.96 3.02
C ILE A 54 -3.09 -10.08 1.98
N LYS A 55 -3.77 -8.96 1.68
CA LYS A 55 -4.85 -8.91 0.69
C LYS A 55 -4.63 -7.75 -0.26
N LEU A 56 -4.65 -8.01 -1.57
CA LEU A 56 -4.74 -6.97 -2.59
C LEU A 56 -6.13 -6.34 -2.52
N ILE A 57 -6.20 -5.01 -2.39
CA ILE A 57 -7.47 -4.29 -2.26
C ILE A 57 -7.70 -3.25 -3.36
N ASP A 58 -6.64 -2.84 -4.07
CA ASP A 58 -6.76 -1.84 -5.12
C ASP A 58 -5.56 -1.85 -6.07
N GLN A 59 -5.79 -1.32 -7.28
CA GLN A 59 -4.79 -1.04 -8.28
C GLN A 59 -4.96 0.41 -8.75
N VAL A 60 -3.92 1.23 -8.59
CA VAL A 60 -3.95 2.65 -8.94
C VAL A 60 -2.86 2.95 -9.95
N TYR A 61 -3.20 3.57 -11.07
CA TYR A 61 -2.20 4.08 -12.00
C TYR A 61 -1.55 5.35 -11.43
N ASP A 62 -0.26 5.29 -11.15
CA ASP A 62 0.53 6.44 -10.71
C ASP A 62 1.14 7.13 -11.93
N SER A 63 0.58 8.29 -12.29
CA SER A 63 1.02 9.10 -13.42
C SER A 63 2.45 9.64 -13.25
N SER A 64 2.92 9.81 -12.01
CA SER A 64 4.26 10.34 -11.73
C SER A 64 5.35 9.32 -12.08
N SER A 65 5.14 8.06 -11.71
CA SER A 65 6.06 6.96 -12.02
C SER A 65 5.65 6.14 -13.24
N ARG A 66 4.57 6.53 -13.94
CA ARG A 66 4.04 5.90 -15.16
C ARG A 66 3.82 4.40 -15.06
N GLN A 67 3.45 3.92 -13.87
CA GLN A 67 3.26 2.50 -13.58
C GLN A 67 2.06 2.28 -12.66
N PHE A 68 1.51 1.07 -12.70
CA PHE A 68 0.50 0.66 -11.73
C PHE A 68 1.15 0.41 -10.36
N LYS A 69 0.45 0.88 -9.33
CA LYS A 69 0.72 0.59 -7.93
C LYS A 69 -0.38 -0.31 -7.40
N TYR A 70 0.02 -1.30 -6.63
CA TYR A 70 -0.85 -2.30 -6.05
C TYR A 70 -0.90 -2.09 -4.54
N ILE A 71 -2.09 -1.80 -4.04
CA ILE A 71 -2.32 -1.52 -2.63
C ILE A 71 -2.76 -2.81 -1.97
N HIS A 72 -1.97 -3.26 -0.99
CA HIS A 72 -2.29 -4.41 -0.17
C HIS A 72 -2.58 -3.94 1.25
N THR A 73 -3.56 -4.56 1.90
CA THR A 73 -3.68 -4.49 3.36
C THR A 73 -2.86 -5.61 3.98
N VAL A 74 -2.18 -5.30 5.07
CA VAL A 74 -1.43 -6.25 5.89
C VAL A 74 -2.04 -6.27 7.28
N GLU A 75 -2.27 -7.46 7.82
CA GLU A 75 -2.71 -7.68 9.19
C GLU A 75 -1.80 -8.72 9.86
N THR A 76 -1.23 -8.36 11.01
CA THR A 76 -0.41 -9.27 11.83
C THR A 76 -1.31 -10.10 12.75
N ASP A 77 -0.78 -11.22 13.26
CA ASP A 77 -1.40 -12.03 14.32
C ASP A 77 -1.72 -11.25 15.61
N THR A 78 -0.92 -10.23 15.89
CA THR A 78 -1.06 -9.29 17.00
C THR A 78 -2.08 -8.17 16.73
N GLY A 79 -2.77 -8.19 15.58
CA GLY A 79 -3.82 -7.25 15.21
C GLY A 79 -3.34 -5.91 14.67
N GLN A 80 -2.05 -5.77 14.36
CA GLN A 80 -1.53 -4.57 13.69
C GLN A 80 -2.00 -4.56 12.24
N LYS A 81 -2.59 -3.45 11.81
CA LYS A 81 -3.17 -3.27 10.47
C LYS A 81 -2.45 -2.17 9.72
N GLY A 82 -2.07 -2.42 8.48
CA GLY A 82 -1.41 -1.40 7.66
C GLY A 82 -1.48 -1.64 6.17
N ILE A 83 -0.71 -0.84 5.46
CA ILE A 83 -0.74 -0.75 4.00
C ILE A 83 0.64 -1.14 3.46
N LEU A 84 0.65 -1.99 2.44
CA LEU A 84 1.83 -2.36 1.68
C LEU A 84 1.62 -1.96 0.22
N LEU A 85 2.45 -1.03 -0.26
CA LEU A 85 2.41 -0.55 -1.64
C LEU A 85 3.51 -1.19 -2.48
N LEU A 86 3.15 -1.86 -3.57
CA LEU A 86 4.08 -2.56 -4.45
C LEU A 86 3.86 -2.21 -5.92
N ASN A 87 4.87 -2.47 -6.76
CA ASN A 87 4.76 -2.39 -8.22
C ASN A 87 4.28 -3.72 -8.86
N HIS A 88 3.95 -4.72 -8.03
CA HIS A 88 3.44 -6.02 -8.44
C HIS A 88 2.42 -6.52 -7.43
N ILE A 89 1.60 -7.49 -7.83
CA ILE A 89 0.67 -8.18 -6.95
C ILE A 89 1.45 -9.14 -6.06
N LEU A 90 1.22 -9.07 -4.75
CA LEU A 90 1.68 -10.05 -3.79
C LEU A 90 0.48 -10.89 -3.35
N PHE A 91 0.48 -12.17 -3.73
CA PHE A 91 -0.53 -13.11 -3.28
C PHE A 91 -0.20 -13.53 -1.84
N GLY A 92 -1.15 -13.34 -0.93
CA GLY A 92 -1.10 -14.01 0.38
C GLY A 92 -1.13 -15.53 0.22
N GLN A 93 -0.74 -16.27 1.25
CA GLN A 93 -0.92 -17.72 1.22
C GLN A 93 -2.42 -18.05 1.15
N ILE A 94 -2.78 -18.96 0.24
CA ILE A 94 -4.06 -19.65 0.30
C ILE A 94 -3.87 -20.71 1.38
N ILE A 95 -4.47 -20.49 2.56
CA ILE A 95 -4.57 -21.53 3.59
C ILE A 95 -5.63 -22.51 3.07
N ASN A 96 -5.18 -23.67 2.57
CA ASN A 96 -6.05 -24.79 2.23
C ASN A 96 -6.46 -25.56 3.48
#